data_AF-A0A973EWV1-F1
#
_entry.id   AF-A0A973EWV1-F1
#
_cell.length_a   1.000
_cell.length_b   1.000
_cell.length_c   1.000
_cell.angle_alpha   90.00
_cell.angle_beta   90.00
_cell.angle_gamma   90.00
#
_symmetry.space_group_name_H-M   'P 1'
#
loop_
_entity.id
_entity.type
_entity.pdbx_description
1 polymer ?
#
loop_
_entity_poly.entity_id
_entity_poly.type
_entity_poly.pdbx_seq_one_letter_code
_entity_poly.pdbx_strand_id
1 'polypeptide(L)'
;MDDLSRHIFGETVLSLEVPPEKNIRNEIRRKVEDFFSKRLIIPPVSYHDLAEHADELIRLFRWDKSYKAFVMVCSGNAVWRSVVGSIPYHRRMLLLPQCLKN
;
A
#
# COMPACT_ATOMS: atom_id res chain seq x y z
N MET A 1 -34.72 -25.28 -11.73
CA MET A 1 -33.74 -26.31 -11.37
C MET A 1 -32.55 -26.18 -12.29
N ASP A 2 -31.44 -25.56 -11.94
CA ASP A 2 -31.11 -24.76 -10.77
C ASP A 2 -30.13 -23.65 -11.18
N ASP A 3 -30.32 -22.54 -10.52
CA ASP A 3 -29.51 -21.34 -10.47
C ASP A 3 -28.14 -21.69 -9.87
N LEU A 4 -27.09 -21.87 -10.68
CA LEU A 4 -25.74 -22.06 -10.18
C LEU A 4 -24.76 -21.05 -10.78
N SER A 5 -24.26 -20.20 -9.88
CA SER A 5 -23.14 -19.28 -10.03
C SER A 5 -23.40 -17.96 -10.77
N ARG A 6 -24.39 -17.21 -10.27
CA ARG A 6 -24.16 -15.79 -10.03
C ARG A 6 -23.07 -15.63 -8.97
N HIS A 7 -21.80 -15.76 -9.35
CA HIS A 7 -20.71 -15.19 -8.56
C HIS A 7 -20.77 -13.67 -8.73
N ILE A 8 -21.64 -13.05 -7.94
CA ILE A 8 -21.59 -11.62 -7.65
C ILE A 8 -20.32 -11.40 -6.83
N PHE A 9 -19.17 -11.26 -7.49
CA PHE A 9 -18.07 -10.52 -6.88
C PHE A 9 -18.52 -9.07 -6.85
N GLY A 10 -19.15 -8.67 -5.76
CA GLY A 10 -19.32 -7.27 -5.42
C GLY A 10 -17.94 -6.68 -5.13
N GLU A 11 -17.13 -6.46 -6.15
CA GLU A 11 -15.92 -5.66 -6.04
C GLU A 11 -16.36 -4.25 -5.64
N THR A 12 -16.25 -3.97 -4.35
CA THR A 12 -16.40 -2.61 -3.86
C THR A 12 -15.21 -1.85 -4.43
N VAL A 13 -15.45 -1.05 -5.48
CA VAL A 13 -14.41 -0.24 -6.12
C VAL A 13 -13.85 0.69 -5.04
N LEU A 14 -12.59 0.47 -4.65
CA LEU A 14 -11.92 1.29 -3.65
C LEU A 14 -11.45 2.58 -4.31
N SER A 15 -12.08 3.72 -3.98
CA SER A 15 -11.65 5.04 -4.44
C SER A 15 -10.31 5.44 -3.83
N LEU A 16 -9.41 5.99 -4.65
CA LEU A 16 -8.14 6.55 -4.17
C LEU A 16 -8.33 7.96 -3.62
N GLU A 17 -8.76 8.05 -2.36
CA GLU A 17 -8.79 9.32 -1.63
C GLU A 17 -7.40 9.63 -1.08
N VAL A 18 -6.81 10.73 -1.57
CA VAL A 18 -5.49 11.21 -1.14
C VAL A 18 -5.70 12.34 -0.12
N PRO A 19 -5.13 12.26 1.10
CA PRO A 19 -5.27 13.34 2.09
C PRO A 19 -4.84 14.69 1.50
N PRO A 20 -5.66 15.75 1.61
CA PRO A 20 -5.34 17.04 1.02
C PRO A 20 -4.16 17.72 1.71
N GLU A 21 -3.99 17.51 3.02
CA GLU A 21 -2.91 18.09 3.78
C GLU A 21 -1.59 17.31 3.61
N LYS A 22 -0.52 18.04 3.29
CA LYS A 22 0.81 17.47 3.07
C LYS A 22 1.37 16.78 4.32
N ASN A 23 1.09 17.30 5.50
CA ASN A 23 1.54 16.73 6.77
C ASN A 23 0.96 15.33 6.99
N ILE A 24 -0.34 15.11 6.73
CA ILE A 24 -1.00 13.81 6.84
C ILE A 24 -0.41 12.82 5.85
N ARG A 25 -0.23 13.22 4.58
CA ARG A 25 0.43 12.34 3.59
C ARG A 25 1.84 11.92 4.02
N ASN A 26 2.62 12.85 4.55
CA ASN A 26 3.98 12.59 5.00
C ASN A 26 4.02 11.72 6.25
N GLU A 27 3.09 11.92 7.17
CA GLU A 27 2.92 11.07 8.34
C GLU A 27 2.61 9.63 7.93
N ILE A 28 1.63 9.42 7.04
CA ILE A 28 1.27 8.09 6.54
C ILE A 28 2.50 7.41 5.93
N ARG A 29 3.19 8.06 5.00
CA ARG A 29 4.39 7.48 4.36
C ARG A 29 5.44 7.04 5.38
N ARG A 30 5.77 7.91 6.33
CA ARG A 30 6.76 7.61 7.37
C ARG A 30 6.32 6.46 8.26
N LYS A 31 5.07 6.47 8.75
CA LYS A 31 4.55 5.43 9.65
C LYS A 31 4.42 4.07 8.97
N VAL A 32 4.02 4.06 7.70
CA VAL A 32 3.98 2.86 6.86
C VAL A 32 5.40 2.31 6.66
N GLU A 33 6.37 3.16 6.29
CA GLU A 33 7.76 2.73 6.14
C GLU A 33 8.35 2.18 7.45
N ASP A 34 8.09 2.84 8.58
CA ASP A 34 8.49 2.36 9.91
C ASP A 34 7.84 1.01 10.27
N PHE A 35 6.61 0.76 9.83
CA PHE A 35 5.88 -0.48 10.08
C PHE A 35 6.46 -1.66 9.28
N PHE A 36 6.73 -1.45 7.99
CA PHE A 36 7.25 -2.50 7.11
C PHE A 36 8.76 -2.73 7.28
N SER A 37 9.55 -1.71 7.61
CA SER A 37 11.00 -1.88 7.86
C SER A 37 11.31 -2.81 9.03
N LYS A 38 10.39 -2.92 10.00
CA LYS A 38 10.50 -3.80 11.16
C LYS A 38 10.03 -5.24 10.89
N ARG A 39 9.41 -5.50 9.73
CA ARG A 39 8.84 -6.80 9.37
C ARG A 39 9.55 -7.35 8.13
N LEU A 40 9.89 -8.64 8.14
CA LEU A 40 10.46 -9.31 6.96
C LEU A 40 9.35 -9.69 5.96
N ILE A 41 8.69 -8.68 5.38
CA ILE A 41 7.70 -8.89 4.32
C ILE A 41 8.42 -8.83 2.98
N ILE A 42 8.44 -9.96 2.27
CA ILE A 42 9.11 -10.12 0.98
C ILE A 42 8.04 -10.00 -0.12
N PRO A 43 8.21 -9.13 -1.12
CA PRO A 43 7.30 -9.07 -2.26
C PRO A 43 7.36 -10.36 -3.11
N PRO A 44 6.28 -10.71 -3.84
CA PRO A 44 5.04 -9.94 -4.02
C PRO A 44 4.06 -10.11 -2.84
N VAL A 45 3.36 -9.04 -2.51
CA VAL A 45 2.26 -9.06 -1.52
C VAL A 45 0.94 -8.99 -2.27
N SER A 46 -0.02 -9.83 -1.88
CA SER A 46 -1.32 -9.88 -2.55
C SER A 46 -2.13 -8.60 -2.28
N TYR A 47 -3.12 -8.32 -3.13
CA TYR A 47 -4.04 -7.19 -2.91
C TYR A 47 -4.78 -7.31 -1.58
N HIS A 48 -5.22 -8.52 -1.24
CA HIS A 48 -5.91 -8.83 0.02
C HIS A 48 -5.02 -8.52 1.22
N ASP A 49 -3.76 -8.98 1.21
CA ASP A 49 -2.85 -8.75 2.34
C ASP A 49 -2.48 -7.27 2.46
N LEU A 50 -2.33 -6.54 1.35
CA LEU A 50 -2.17 -5.09 1.37
C LEU A 50 -3.38 -4.38 1.99
N ALA A 51 -4.60 -4.86 1.70
CA ALA A 51 -5.83 -4.31 2.27
C ALA A 51 -5.91 -4.56 3.78
N GLU A 52 -5.57 -5.76 4.24
CA GLU A 52 -5.51 -6.13 5.66
C GLU A 52 -4.46 -5.30 6.41
N HIS A 53 -3.27 -5.13 5.84
CA HIS A 53 -2.24 -4.24 6.41
C HIS A 53 -2.71 -2.79 6.48
N ALA A 54 -3.38 -2.29 5.44
CA ALA A 54 -3.92 -0.94 5.45
C ALA A 54 -4.99 -0.75 6.54
N ASP A 55 -5.86 -1.74 6.76
CA ASP A 55 -6.84 -1.71 7.83
C ASP A 55 -6.18 -1.76 9.22
N GLU A 56 -5.14 -2.57 9.40
CA GLU A 56 -4.33 -2.59 10.63
C GLU A 56 -3.71 -1.22 10.91
N LEU A 57 -3.07 -0.62 9.92
CA LEU A 57 -2.41 0.68 10.04
C LEU A 57 -3.39 1.81 10.33
N ILE A 58 -4.54 1.84 9.64
CA ILE A 58 -5.62 2.81 9.88
C ILE A 58 -6.12 2.71 11.32
N ARG A 59 -6.34 1.49 11.83
CA ARG A 59 -6.74 1.29 13.24
C ARG A 59 -5.64 1.72 14.21
N LEU A 60 -4.40 1.34 13.94
CA LEU A 60 -3.25 1.59 14.81
C LEU A 60 -2.97 3.09 14.98
N PHE A 61 -3.03 3.85 13.89
CA PHE A 61 -2.73 5.28 13.88
C PHE A 61 -3.96 6.18 13.88
N ARG A 62 -5.16 5.60 13.95
CA ARG A 62 -6.46 6.30 13.98
C ARG A 62 -6.65 7.27 12.80
N TRP A 63 -6.23 6.84 11.61
CA TRP A 63 -6.45 7.61 10.38
C TRP A 63 -7.90 7.47 9.88
N ASP A 64 -8.31 8.38 9.00
CA ASP A 64 -9.59 8.27 8.32
C ASP A 64 -9.61 7.03 7.41
N LYS A 65 -10.70 6.25 7.49
CA LYS A 65 -10.87 5.02 6.69
C LYS A 65 -10.96 5.28 5.19
N SER A 66 -11.38 6.47 4.77
CA SER A 66 -11.41 6.88 3.36
C SER A 66 -10.02 6.81 2.72
N TYR A 67 -8.95 6.98 3.50
CA TYR A 67 -7.57 6.92 3.00
C TYR A 67 -7.05 5.49 2.77
N LYS A 68 -7.88 4.44 2.88
CA LYS A 68 -7.45 3.04 2.75
C LYS A 68 -6.69 2.77 1.46
N ALA A 69 -7.19 3.20 0.30
CA ALA A 69 -6.48 3.03 -0.97
C ALA A 69 -5.10 3.70 -0.97
N PHE A 70 -5.01 4.91 -0.42
CA PHE A 70 -3.74 5.63 -0.33
C PHE A 70 -2.74 4.94 0.61
N VAL A 71 -3.22 4.42 1.75
CA VAL A 71 -2.41 3.62 2.67
C VAL A 71 -1.94 2.33 2.00
N MET A 72 -2.81 1.62 1.25
CA MET A 72 -2.43 0.42 0.49
C MET A 72 -1.31 0.71 -0.52
N VAL A 73 -1.39 1.82 -1.26
CA VAL A 73 -0.33 2.24 -2.19
C VAL A 73 0.98 2.52 -1.45
N CYS A 74 0.92 3.22 -0.32
CA CYS A 74 2.12 3.48 0.50
C CYS A 74 2.71 2.17 1.05
N SER A 75 1.88 1.21 1.45
CA SER A 75 2.30 -0.10 1.95
C SER A 75 3.01 -0.91 0.87
N GLY A 76 2.44 -0.98 -0.34
CA GLY A 76 3.09 -1.63 -1.48
C GLY A 76 4.45 -1.00 -1.79
N ASN A 77 4.52 0.33 -1.79
CA ASN A 77 5.75 1.07 -1.98
C ASN A 77 6.81 0.74 -0.91
N ALA A 78 6.42 0.67 0.36
CA ALA A 78 7.32 0.36 1.46
C ALA A 78 7.89 -1.06 1.36
N VAL A 79 7.07 -2.05 0.99
CA VAL A 79 7.50 -3.45 0.81
C VAL A 79 8.55 -3.57 -0.30
N TRP A 80 8.35 -2.92 -1.45
CA TRP A 80 9.29 -2.98 -2.57
C TRP A 80 10.57 -2.18 -2.35
N ARG A 81 10.60 -1.26 -1.38
CA ARG A 81 11.73 -0.34 -1.16
C ARG A 81 13.03 -1.05 -0.85
N SER A 82 12.99 -2.14 -0.06
CA SER A 82 14.17 -2.94 0.29
C SER A 82 14.76 -3.64 -0.94
N VAL A 83 13.89 -4.23 -1.78
CA VAL A 83 14.28 -4.94 -3.01
C VAL A 83 14.90 -3.97 -4.01
N VAL A 84 14.23 -2.85 -4.32
CA VAL A 84 14.74 -1.85 -5.27
C VAL A 84 16.00 -1.16 -4.73
N GLY A 85 16.06 -0.91 -3.41
CA GLY A 85 17.21 -0.35 -2.73
C GLY A 85 18.47 -1.22 -2.87
N SER A 86 18.32 -2.55 -2.91
CA SER A 86 19.45 -3.48 -3.07
C SER A 86 20.10 -3.46 -4.47
N ILE A 87 19.40 -2.98 -5.49
CA ILE A 87 19.90 -2.95 -6.88
C ILE A 87 20.95 -1.83 -7.02
N PRO A 88 22.16 -2.07 -7.57
CA PRO A 88 23.16 -1.01 -7.78
C PRO A 88 22.60 0.15 -8.61
N TYR A 89 22.93 1.40 -8.25
CA TYR A 89 22.35 2.61 -8.86
C TYR A 89 22.42 2.62 -10.40
N HIS A 90 23.57 2.25 -10.97
CA HIS A 90 23.79 2.19 -12.43
C HIS A 90 22.92 1.13 -13.14
N ARG A 91 22.30 0.20 -12.39
CA ARG A 91 21.37 -0.82 -12.89
C ARG A 91 19.91 -0.49 -12.61
N ARG A 92 19.63 0.62 -11.91
CA ARG A 92 18.25 1.11 -11.67
C ARG A 92 17.69 1.91 -12.86
N MET A 93 18.18 1.67 -14.08
CA MET A 93 17.63 2.24 -15.30
C MET A 93 16.27 1.59 -15.60
N LEU A 94 15.18 2.08 -14.98
CA LEU A 94 13.73 1.90 -15.30
C LEU A 94 12.79 1.65 -14.10
N LEU A 95 13.23 1.65 -12.83
CA LEU A 95 12.41 1.08 -11.74
C LEU A 95 12.30 1.93 -10.46
N LEU A 96 12.13 3.24 -10.57
CA LEU A 96 11.51 3.96 -9.46
C LEU A 96 10.11 4.37 -9.91
N PRO A 97 9.05 3.66 -9.43
CA PRO A 97 7.70 4.18 -9.47
C PRO A 97 7.73 5.65 -9.05
N GLN A 98 7.06 6.52 -9.81
CA GLN A 98 7.02 7.96 -9.54
C GLN A 98 6.64 8.26 -8.07
N CYS A 99 5.90 7.34 -7.44
CA CYS A 99 5.47 7.36 -6.05
C CYS A 99 6.53 7.01 -4.98
N LEU A 100 7.77 6.66 -5.37
CA LEU A 100 8.93 6.48 -4.47
C LEU A 100 9.91 7.68 -4.51
N LYS A 101 9.64 8.70 -5.33
CA LYS A 101 10.40 9.96 -5.29
C LYS A 101 9.87 10.78 -4.10
N ASN A 102 10.77 11.13 -3.18
CA ASN A 102 10.48 11.98 -2.01
C ASN A 102 10.11 13.41 -2.43
#